data_AF-A0A1F6PGM8-F1
#
_entry.id   AF-A0A1F6PGM8-F1
#
_cell.length_a   1.000
_cell.length_b   1.000
_cell.length_c   1.000
_cell.angle_alpha   90.00
_cell.angle_beta   90.00
_cell.angle_gamma   90.00
#
_symmetry.space_group_name_H-M   'P 1'
#
loop_
_entity.id
_entity.type
_entity.pdbx_description
1 polymer ?
#
loop_
_entity_poly.entity_id
_entity_poly.type
_entity_poly.pdbx_seq_one_letter_code
_entity_poly.pdbx_strand_id
1 'polypeptide(L)'
;MESVKDSVFWGVRWLYHKAQGTTTENKRLWRDWKEAVIKYGPPKKEYADSVWAIYKNGVKPEKSGVIKLWSVILFCLLFSGVAPQSIQSAALNSVMLDNPTGVENVKIAYTSDREYLLVEISQREDWWEDLSVGKIKDGNIKWLNISNPPVEQAILSAKFMNLNDVGATFLEVYGLTHAGHGFFHLYEIKNDSLNFLLETEAVDFNPDIRWAPDNYKKYGQRNCGEIYSNGTLASRYQDINGDGKSDVILSGVQAIICEADDSHEAIDEPKALIPVEKKFVL
;
A
#
# COMPACT_ATOMS: atom_id res chain seq x y z
N MET A 1 -9.64 11.52 -0.46
CA MET A 1 -9.10 12.57 -1.34
C MET A 1 -8.29 11.85 -2.41
N GLU A 2 -8.59 12.03 -3.70
CA GLU A 2 -7.75 11.45 -4.76
C GLU A 2 -6.35 12.08 -4.70
N SER A 3 -5.31 11.26 -4.80
CA SER A 3 -3.95 11.75 -4.89
C SER A 3 -3.68 12.34 -6.28
N VAL A 4 -2.64 13.17 -6.40
CA VAL A 4 -2.15 13.65 -7.71
C VAL A 4 -1.82 12.46 -8.63
N LYS A 5 -1.34 11.35 -8.07
CA LYS A 5 -1.04 10.11 -8.79
C LYS A 5 -2.31 9.46 -9.34
N ASP A 6 -3.38 9.39 -8.54
CA ASP A 6 -4.68 8.88 -9.01
C ASP A 6 -5.23 9.75 -10.13
N SER A 7 -5.11 11.07 -10.00
CA SER A 7 -5.56 12.00 -11.04
C SER A 7 -4.78 11.83 -12.36
N VAL A 8 -3.47 11.59 -12.30
CA VAL A 8 -2.64 11.31 -13.48
C VAL A 8 -2.96 9.94 -14.07
N PHE A 9 -3.06 8.91 -13.24
CA PHE A 9 -3.38 7.54 -13.65
C PHE A 9 -4.73 7.47 -14.37
N TRP A 10 -5.77 8.02 -13.74
CA TRP A 10 -7.10 8.07 -14.33
C TRP A 10 -7.11 8.95 -15.58
N GLY A 11 -6.41 10.08 -15.58
CA GLY A 11 -6.27 10.95 -16.76
C GLY A 11 -5.66 10.21 -17.97
N VAL A 12 -4.57 9.46 -17.77
CA VAL A 12 -3.91 8.69 -18.83
C VAL A 12 -4.80 7.54 -19.31
N ARG A 13 -5.43 6.82 -18.39
CA ARG A 13 -6.33 5.70 -18.73
C ARG A 13 -7.55 6.18 -19.52
N TRP A 14 -8.13 7.31 -19.14
CA TRP A 14 -9.23 7.93 -19.88
C TRP A 14 -8.80 8.38 -21.28
N LEU A 15 -7.62 9.01 -21.41
CA LEU A 15 -7.08 9.38 -22.71
C LEU A 15 -6.86 8.16 -23.61
N TYR A 16 -6.37 7.05 -23.05
CA TYR A 16 -6.22 5.78 -23.77
C TYR A 16 -7.57 5.26 -24.28
N HIS A 17 -8.62 5.26 -23.44
CA HIS A 17 -9.96 4.87 -23.86
C HIS A 17 -10.55 5.81 -24.92
N LYS A 18 -10.27 7.12 -24.87
CA LYS A 18 -10.71 8.07 -25.90
C LYS A 18 -9.95 7.91 -27.22
N ALA A 19 -8.68 7.49 -27.16
CA ALA A 19 -7.88 7.17 -28.33
C ALA A 19 -8.37 5.88 -29.04
N GLN A 20 -9.04 4.97 -28.33
CA GLN A 20 -9.68 3.80 -28.94
C GLN A 20 -11.05 4.14 -29.53
N GLY A 21 -11.28 3.74 -30.78
CA GLY A 21 -12.54 3.88 -31.48
C GLY A 21 -12.97 2.64 -32.22
N THR A 22 -14.21 2.63 -32.67
CA THR A 22 -14.75 1.66 -33.63
C THR A 22 -15.09 2.38 -34.94
N THR A 23 -14.78 1.74 -36.07
CA THR A 23 -15.26 2.19 -37.39
C THR A 23 -16.73 1.85 -37.57
N THR A 24 -17.35 2.34 -38.64
CA THR A 24 -18.70 1.94 -39.08
C THR A 24 -18.79 0.45 -39.43
N GLU A 25 -17.67 -0.20 -39.72
CA GLU A 25 -17.55 -1.65 -39.94
C GLU A 25 -17.25 -2.44 -38.65
N ASN A 26 -17.39 -1.82 -37.48
CA ASN A 26 -17.11 -2.40 -36.17
C ASN A 26 -15.65 -2.86 -35.98
N LYS A 27 -14.69 -2.29 -36.73
CA LYS A 27 -13.26 -2.54 -36.54
C LYS A 27 -12.68 -1.58 -35.51
N ARG A 28 -11.75 -2.05 -34.67
CA ARG A 28 -11.01 -1.18 -33.73
C ARG A 28 -10.07 -0.27 -34.51
N LEU A 29 -10.06 1.02 -34.17
CA LEU A 29 -9.14 2.01 -34.70
C LEU A 29 -8.50 2.82 -33.58
N TRP A 30 -7.28 3.28 -33.81
CA TRP A 30 -6.59 4.23 -32.96
C TRP A 30 -6.72 5.62 -33.55
N ARG A 31 -7.29 6.54 -32.77
CA ARG A 31 -7.42 7.95 -33.12
C ARG A 31 -6.09 8.65 -32.90
N ASP A 32 -5.90 9.77 -33.59
CA ASP A 32 -4.77 10.62 -33.30
C ASP A 32 -4.89 11.20 -31.89
N TRP A 33 -3.75 11.49 -31.28
CA TRP A 33 -3.70 11.97 -29.90
C TRP A 33 -4.47 13.29 -29.71
N LYS A 34 -4.48 14.15 -30.72
CA LYS A 34 -5.17 15.45 -30.66
C LYS A 34 -6.69 15.25 -30.63
N GLU A 35 -7.21 14.32 -31.42
CA GLU A 35 -8.61 13.89 -31.41
C GLU A 35 -8.99 13.25 -30.07
N ALA A 36 -8.09 12.43 -29.49
CA ALA A 36 -8.30 11.85 -28.16
C ALA A 36 -8.42 12.93 -27.08
N VAL A 37 -7.56 13.95 -27.11
CA VAL A 37 -7.62 15.11 -26.18
C VAL A 37 -8.88 15.93 -26.37
N ILE A 38 -9.33 16.17 -27.62
CA ILE A 38 -10.61 16.86 -27.90
C ILE A 38 -11.80 16.11 -27.29
N LYS A 39 -11.77 14.77 -27.32
CA LYS A 39 -12.83 13.90 -26.77
C LYS A 39 -12.75 13.71 -25.26
N TYR A 40 -11.60 14.01 -24.65
CA TYR A 40 -11.38 13.93 -23.21
C TYR A 40 -11.76 15.24 -22.52
N GLY A 41 -11.28 16.38 -23.03
CA GLY A 41 -11.50 17.69 -22.45
C GLY A 41 -12.77 18.38 -22.95
N PRO A 42 -12.94 19.68 -22.65
CA PRO A 42 -13.95 20.50 -23.31
C PRO A 42 -13.83 20.36 -24.84
N PRO A 43 -14.94 20.29 -25.59
CA PRO A 43 -14.94 20.09 -27.04
C PRO A 43 -14.56 21.38 -27.79
N LYS A 44 -13.47 22.02 -27.35
CA LYS A 44 -12.93 23.28 -27.84
C LYS A 44 -11.57 22.98 -28.46
N LYS A 45 -11.41 23.34 -29.73
CA LYS A 45 -10.18 23.11 -30.48
C LYS A 45 -8.98 23.80 -29.82
N GLU A 46 -9.22 24.97 -29.23
CA GLU A 46 -8.21 25.78 -28.54
C GLU A 46 -7.61 25.06 -27.33
N TYR A 47 -8.42 24.26 -26.61
CA TYR A 47 -7.94 23.47 -25.48
C TYR A 47 -6.97 22.38 -25.94
N ALA A 48 -7.36 21.61 -26.97
CA ALA A 48 -6.51 20.56 -27.51
C ALA A 48 -5.24 21.12 -28.17
N ASP A 49 -5.34 22.25 -28.86
CA ASP A 49 -4.19 22.97 -29.42
C ASP A 49 -3.22 23.42 -28.31
N SER A 50 -3.74 23.94 -27.19
CA SER A 50 -2.92 24.33 -26.04
C SER A 50 -2.23 23.14 -25.38
N VAL A 51 -2.93 22.02 -25.14
CA VAL A 51 -2.34 20.81 -24.57
C VAL A 51 -1.27 20.24 -25.50
N TRP A 52 -1.53 20.26 -26.81
CA TRP A 52 -0.57 19.81 -27.81
C TRP A 52 0.66 20.69 -27.90
N ALA A 53 0.52 22.00 -27.76
CA ALA A 53 1.64 22.94 -27.71
C ALA A 53 2.52 22.72 -26.45
N ILE A 54 1.90 22.38 -25.31
CA ILE A 54 2.64 22.02 -24.10
C ILE A 54 3.45 20.74 -24.36
N TYR A 55 2.81 19.72 -24.93
CA TYR A 55 3.46 18.44 -25.20
C TYR A 55 4.61 18.56 -26.21
N LYS A 56 4.37 19.19 -27.38
CA LYS A 56 5.38 19.26 -28.45
C LYS A 56 6.50 20.27 -28.16
N ASN A 57 6.13 21.42 -27.62
CA ASN A 57 7.03 22.58 -27.59
C ASN A 57 7.36 23.02 -26.17
N GLY A 58 6.76 22.39 -25.15
CA GLY A 58 6.89 22.82 -23.76
C GLY A 58 6.32 24.21 -23.54
N VAL A 59 5.29 24.63 -24.30
CA VAL A 59 4.71 25.97 -24.16
C VAL A 59 3.19 25.95 -24.08
N LYS A 60 2.64 26.77 -23.17
CA LYS A 60 1.21 27.03 -23.08
C LYS A 60 0.90 28.40 -23.70
N PRO A 61 0.22 28.45 -24.86
CA PRO A 61 -0.27 29.71 -25.40
C PRO A 61 -1.43 30.23 -24.54
N GLU A 62 -1.29 31.44 -24.01
CA GLU A 62 -2.29 32.17 -23.25
C GLU A 62 -2.68 33.46 -23.99
N LYS A 63 -3.82 34.07 -23.63
CA LYS A 63 -4.23 35.34 -24.24
C LYS A 63 -3.20 36.47 -24.01
N SER A 64 -2.47 36.42 -22.90
CA SER A 64 -1.48 37.41 -22.47
C SER A 64 -0.04 37.08 -22.91
N GLY A 65 0.19 35.98 -23.62
CA GLY A 65 1.53 35.57 -24.06
C GLY A 65 1.76 34.07 -24.01
N VAL A 66 3.02 33.65 -24.07
CA VAL A 66 3.40 32.23 -24.07
C VAL A 66 4.10 31.88 -22.75
N ILE A 67 3.53 30.95 -21.99
CA ILE A 67 4.19 30.41 -20.79
C ILE A 67 5.06 29.24 -21.23
N LYS A 68 6.37 29.31 -21.01
CA LYS A 68 7.27 28.19 -21.29
C LYS A 68 7.36 27.29 -20.05
N LEU A 69 7.22 25.99 -20.20
CA LEU A 69 7.22 25.04 -19.09
C LEU A 69 8.53 25.14 -18.28
N TRP A 70 9.66 25.36 -18.95
CA TRP A 70 10.95 25.55 -18.28
C TRP A 70 11.01 26.82 -17.42
N SER A 71 10.21 27.88 -17.70
CA SER A 71 10.19 29.05 -16.83
C SER A 71 9.46 28.78 -15.51
N VAL A 72 8.50 27.86 -15.51
CA VAL A 72 7.85 27.37 -14.28
C VAL A 72 8.85 26.54 -13.47
N ILE A 73 9.59 25.63 -14.12
CA ILE A 73 10.64 24.83 -13.47
C ILE A 73 11.74 25.73 -12.91
N LEU A 74 12.22 26.71 -13.68
CA LEU A 74 13.24 27.66 -13.24
C LEU A 74 12.76 28.52 -12.07
N PHE A 75 11.50 28.97 -12.11
CA PHE A 75 10.89 29.68 -10.99
C PHE A 75 10.84 28.80 -9.74
N CYS A 76 10.39 27.54 -9.86
CA CYS A 76 10.43 26.60 -8.74
C CYS A 76 11.86 26.39 -8.19
N LEU A 77 12.88 26.28 -9.07
CA LEU A 77 14.28 26.12 -8.70
C LEU A 77 14.89 27.35 -8.01
N LEU A 78 14.51 28.56 -8.45
CA LEU A 78 15.01 29.82 -7.88
C LEU A 78 14.40 30.13 -6.52
N PHE A 79 13.19 29.64 -6.24
CA PHE A 79 12.51 29.80 -4.95
C PHE A 79 12.71 28.60 -4.01
N SER A 80 13.26 27.48 -4.49
CA SER A 80 13.84 26.42 -3.65
C SER A 80 15.25 26.79 -3.20
N GLY A 81 15.41 27.95 -2.55
CA GLY A 81 16.59 28.21 -1.74
C GLY A 81 16.82 27.02 -0.81
N VAL A 82 18.10 26.67 -0.57
CA VAL A 82 18.60 25.47 0.13
C VAL A 82 17.88 25.28 1.47
N ALA A 83 16.65 24.78 1.42
CA ALA A 83 15.90 24.43 2.59
C ALA A 83 16.69 23.27 3.20
N PRO A 84 16.93 23.27 4.52
CA PRO A 84 17.53 22.12 5.18
C PRO A 84 16.77 20.89 4.68
N GLN A 85 17.50 19.93 4.09
CA GLN A 85 16.88 18.73 3.54
C GLN A 85 15.95 18.18 4.63
N SER A 86 14.66 18.13 4.32
CA SER A 86 13.72 17.61 5.29
C SER A 86 14.13 16.17 5.61
N ILE A 87 13.92 15.71 6.85
CA ILE A 87 14.19 14.31 7.22
C ILE A 87 13.51 13.34 6.25
N GLN A 88 12.35 13.72 5.73
CA GLN A 88 11.64 13.00 4.67
C GLN A 88 12.47 12.89 3.37
N SER A 89 13.09 13.97 2.91
CA SER A 89 13.98 13.96 1.74
C SER A 89 15.24 13.12 2.00
N ALA A 90 15.82 13.20 3.19
CA ALA A 90 16.97 12.40 3.57
C ALA A 90 16.62 10.90 3.60
N ALA A 91 15.48 10.53 4.19
CA ALA A 91 14.97 9.16 4.22
C ALA A 91 14.70 8.62 2.82
N LEU A 92 14.05 9.42 1.98
CA LEU A 92 13.75 9.03 0.61
C LEU A 92 15.04 8.83 -0.20
N ASN A 93 16.01 9.74 -0.06
CA ASN A 93 17.28 9.63 -0.77
C ASN A 93 18.08 8.40 -0.35
N SER A 94 18.17 8.08 0.94
CA SER A 94 18.91 6.89 1.39
C SER A 94 18.25 5.60 0.93
N VAL A 95 16.92 5.52 1.00
CA VAL A 95 16.15 4.36 0.52
C VAL A 95 16.25 4.18 -1.01
N MET A 96 16.13 5.27 -1.76
CA MET A 96 16.16 5.22 -3.24
C MET A 96 17.55 4.90 -3.78
N LEU A 97 18.62 5.19 -3.04
CA LEU A 97 19.98 4.79 -3.42
C LEU A 97 20.15 3.26 -3.41
N ASP A 98 19.49 2.58 -2.48
CA ASP A 98 19.54 1.12 -2.36
C ASP A 98 18.56 0.42 -3.33
N ASN A 99 17.54 1.14 -3.83
CA ASN A 99 16.51 0.63 -4.74
C ASN A 99 16.29 1.54 -5.96
N PRO A 100 17.25 1.60 -6.91
CA PRO A 100 17.28 2.64 -7.94
C PRO A 100 16.20 2.49 -9.04
N THR A 101 15.53 1.35 -9.15
CA THR A 101 14.52 1.08 -10.19
C THR A 101 13.28 0.45 -9.59
N GLY A 102 12.10 0.83 -10.09
CA GLY A 102 10.85 0.14 -9.78
C GLY A 102 10.07 0.68 -8.58
N VAL A 103 10.57 1.65 -7.82
CA VAL A 103 9.80 2.23 -6.69
C VAL A 103 8.55 2.96 -7.22
N GLU A 104 7.39 2.54 -6.74
CA GLU A 104 6.09 3.06 -7.14
C GLU A 104 5.45 3.96 -6.07
N ASN A 105 5.62 3.61 -4.81
CA ASN A 105 5.07 4.34 -3.68
C ASN A 105 6.03 4.28 -2.49
N VAL A 106 6.06 5.36 -1.70
CA VAL A 106 6.79 5.40 -0.44
C VAL A 106 5.87 6.00 0.61
N LYS A 107 5.53 5.23 1.63
CA LYS A 107 4.82 5.74 2.81
C LYS A 107 5.82 5.93 3.93
N ILE A 108 5.67 7.03 4.67
CA ILE A 108 6.53 7.34 5.81
C ILE A 108 5.63 7.64 7.01
N ALA A 109 5.90 6.94 8.12
CA ALA A 109 5.27 7.19 9.41
C ALA A 109 6.34 7.50 10.46
N TYR A 110 5.94 8.14 11.55
CA TYR A 110 6.82 8.52 12.65
C TYR A 110 6.22 8.12 13.98
N THR A 111 7.06 7.86 14.98
CA THR A 111 6.62 7.89 16.38
C THR A 111 6.17 9.30 16.77
N SER A 112 5.36 9.41 17.83
CA SER A 112 4.83 10.69 18.29
C SER A 112 5.92 11.70 18.68
N ASP A 113 7.04 11.21 19.22
CA ASP A 113 8.24 11.99 19.56
C ASP A 113 9.20 12.19 18.38
N ARG A 114 8.92 11.55 17.24
CA ARG A 114 9.77 11.52 16.03
C ARG A 114 11.17 10.97 16.27
N GLU A 115 11.37 10.14 17.28
CA GLU A 115 12.64 9.41 17.46
C GLU A 115 12.82 8.35 16.36
N TYR A 116 11.73 7.70 15.93
CA TYR A 116 11.76 6.68 14.89
C TYR A 116 10.91 7.07 13.68
N LEU A 117 11.34 6.59 12.52
CA LEU A 117 10.61 6.66 11.27
C LEU A 117 10.47 5.25 10.70
N LEU A 118 9.34 5.02 10.07
CA LEU A 118 9.00 3.83 9.32
C LEU A 118 8.92 4.22 7.85
N VAL A 119 9.53 3.44 6.97
CA VAL A 119 9.38 3.56 5.52
C VAL A 119 8.83 2.24 4.97
N GLU A 120 7.72 2.33 4.26
CA GLU A 120 7.17 1.27 3.42
C GLU A 120 7.40 1.65 1.96
N ILE A 121 7.99 0.76 1.18
CA ILE A 121 8.34 0.99 -0.23
C ILE A 121 7.62 -0.02 -1.08
N SER A 122 6.70 0.40 -1.94
CA SER A 122 6.03 -0.50 -2.88
C SER A 122 6.77 -0.50 -4.22
N GLN A 123 7.11 -1.68 -4.74
CA GLN A 123 7.75 -1.84 -6.04
C GLN A 123 6.75 -2.23 -7.13
N ARG A 124 6.88 -1.65 -8.33
CA ARG A 124 5.93 -1.83 -9.45
C ARG A 124 5.96 -3.25 -10.03
N GLU A 125 7.16 -3.81 -10.19
CA GLU A 125 7.36 -4.97 -11.06
C GLU A 125 6.89 -6.28 -10.41
N ASP A 126 7.06 -6.41 -9.09
CA ASP A 126 6.90 -7.71 -8.40
C ASP A 126 5.82 -7.70 -7.31
N TRP A 127 5.06 -6.59 -7.18
CA TRP A 127 4.11 -6.35 -6.07
C TRP A 127 4.73 -6.57 -4.69
N TRP A 128 6.05 -6.41 -4.59
CA TRP A 128 6.81 -6.55 -3.37
C TRP A 128 6.83 -5.22 -2.62
N GLU A 129 6.68 -5.27 -1.30
CA GLU A 129 6.83 -4.13 -0.42
C GLU A 129 7.98 -4.34 0.57
N ASP A 130 8.89 -3.38 0.62
CA ASP A 130 9.98 -3.37 1.59
C ASP A 130 9.62 -2.54 2.82
N LEU A 131 10.03 -3.02 3.98
CA LEU A 131 9.83 -2.38 5.28
C LEU A 131 11.19 -1.97 5.86
N SER A 132 11.35 -0.70 6.22
CA SER A 132 12.58 -0.21 6.86
C SER A 132 12.27 0.71 8.01
N VAL A 133 13.02 0.58 9.11
CA VAL A 133 12.88 1.44 10.28
C VAL A 133 14.18 2.17 10.55
N GLY A 134 14.10 3.48 10.69
CA GLY A 134 15.23 4.35 10.97
C GLY A 134 15.07 5.06 12.30
N LYS A 135 16.15 5.19 13.05
CA LYS A 135 16.25 6.07 14.20
C LYS A 135 16.79 7.43 13.76
N ILE A 136 16.10 8.49 14.12
CA ILE A 136 16.47 9.88 13.82
C ILE A 136 17.32 10.40 14.97
N LYS A 137 18.56 10.81 14.66
CA LYS A 137 19.45 11.46 15.63
C LYS A 137 20.24 12.57 14.96
N ASP A 138 20.13 13.78 15.51
CA ASP A 138 20.85 14.98 15.04
C ASP A 138 20.65 15.24 13.53
N GLY A 139 19.43 14.99 13.03
CA GLY A 139 19.06 15.13 11.61
C GLY A 139 19.52 13.99 10.70
N ASN A 140 20.24 12.99 11.23
CA ASN A 140 20.67 11.81 10.48
C ASN A 140 19.77 10.61 10.78
N ILE A 141 19.72 9.66 9.84
CA ILE A 141 18.94 8.43 9.96
C ILE A 141 19.91 7.27 10.13
N LYS A 142 19.77 6.54 11.25
CA LYS A 142 20.42 5.24 11.45
C LYS A 142 19.39 4.14 11.20
N TRP A 143 19.52 3.42 10.09
CA TRP A 143 18.68 2.27 9.80
C TRP A 143 18.90 1.17 10.83
N LEU A 144 17.80 0.64 11.37
CA LEU A 144 17.80 -0.40 12.39
C LEU A 144 17.88 -1.78 11.73
N ASN A 145 18.58 -2.70 12.37
CA ASN A 145 18.57 -4.10 11.94
C ASN A 145 17.24 -4.76 12.35
N ILE A 146 16.59 -5.46 11.43
CA ILE A 146 15.35 -6.20 11.69
C ILE A 146 15.69 -7.68 11.80
N SER A 147 15.58 -8.26 13.00
CA SER A 147 15.65 -9.71 13.14
C SER A 147 14.36 -10.30 12.58
N ASN A 148 14.45 -11.25 11.64
CA ASN A 148 13.30 -11.88 11.00
C ASN A 148 12.34 -10.86 10.38
N PRO A 149 12.74 -10.15 9.29
CA PRO A 149 11.85 -9.24 8.60
C PRO A 149 10.64 -10.02 8.03
N PRO A 150 9.48 -9.37 7.85
CA PRO A 150 8.35 -9.98 7.16
C PRO A 150 8.77 -10.47 5.78
N VAL A 151 8.31 -11.66 5.39
CA VAL A 151 8.64 -12.31 4.11
C VAL A 151 7.47 -12.30 3.13
N GLU A 152 6.36 -11.71 3.54
CA GLU A 152 5.18 -11.53 2.71
C GLU A 152 5.42 -10.50 1.60
N GLN A 153 4.73 -10.67 0.47
CA GLN A 153 4.86 -9.79 -0.68
C GLN A 153 4.42 -8.35 -0.39
N ALA A 154 3.43 -8.12 0.47
CA ALA A 154 2.90 -6.78 0.74
C ALA A 154 2.75 -6.52 2.24
N ILE A 155 2.80 -5.24 2.62
CA ILE A 155 2.54 -4.72 3.96
C ILE A 155 1.14 -4.10 3.95
N LEU A 156 0.17 -4.82 4.50
CA LEU A 156 -1.20 -4.33 4.61
C LEU A 156 -1.29 -3.13 5.55
N SER A 157 -0.57 -3.21 6.68
CA SER A 157 -0.40 -2.09 7.59
C SER A 157 0.84 -2.28 8.45
N ALA A 158 1.50 -1.17 8.78
CA ALA A 158 2.54 -1.14 9.79
C ALA A 158 2.37 0.12 10.66
N LYS A 159 2.48 -0.03 11.98
CA LYS A 159 2.30 1.11 12.90
C LYS A 159 3.21 1.00 14.12
N PHE A 160 3.74 2.15 14.54
CA PHE A 160 4.39 2.26 15.84
C PHE A 160 3.35 2.31 16.95
N MET A 161 3.73 1.79 18.11
CA MET A 161 2.91 1.82 19.30
C MET A 161 3.76 1.82 20.56
N ASN A 162 3.25 2.44 21.62
CA ASN A 162 3.88 2.46 22.93
C ASN A 162 3.00 1.68 23.90
N LEU A 163 3.57 0.64 24.52
CA LEU A 163 2.91 -0.08 25.61
C LEU A 163 3.34 0.58 26.92
N ASN A 164 2.41 1.32 27.53
CA ASN A 164 2.66 2.21 28.66
C ASN A 164 3.32 1.51 29.87
N ASP A 165 3.09 0.21 29.99
CA ASP A 165 3.56 -0.67 31.04
C ASP A 165 5.03 -1.10 30.87
N VAL A 166 5.56 -1.12 29.65
CA VAL A 166 6.96 -1.53 29.37
C VAL A 166 7.88 -0.34 29.13
N GLY A 167 7.34 0.81 28.76
CA GLY A 167 8.14 1.99 28.39
C GLY A 167 8.99 1.77 27.14
N ALA A 168 8.60 0.79 26.31
CA ALA A 168 9.26 0.44 25.06
C ALA A 168 8.38 0.80 23.86
N THR A 169 9.03 1.11 22.74
CA THR A 169 8.37 1.33 21.44
C THR A 169 8.33 0.01 20.69
N PHE A 170 7.16 -0.33 20.15
CA PHE A 170 6.95 -1.53 19.34
C PHE A 170 6.57 -1.16 17.91
N LEU A 171 6.85 -2.07 16.99
CA LEU A 171 6.31 -2.04 15.63
C LEU A 171 5.39 -3.23 15.43
N GLU A 172 4.13 -2.93 15.10
CA GLU A 172 3.15 -3.90 14.65
C GLU A 172 3.11 -3.90 13.12
N VAL A 173 3.12 -5.08 12.50
CA VAL A 173 3.06 -5.25 11.04
C VAL A 173 2.07 -6.34 10.67
N TYR A 174 1.17 -6.07 9.72
CA TYR A 174 0.37 -7.08 9.04
C TYR A 174 0.92 -7.27 7.63
N GLY A 175 1.54 -8.42 7.37
CA GLY A 175 2.00 -8.83 6.05
C GLY A 175 0.88 -9.54 5.27
N LEU A 176 0.98 -9.51 3.94
CA LEU A 176 0.03 -10.11 3.02
C LEU A 176 0.77 -10.75 1.85
N THR A 177 0.52 -12.03 1.63
CA THR A 177 1.06 -12.77 0.48
C THR A 177 0.26 -12.50 -0.79
N HIS A 178 0.83 -12.82 -1.95
CA HIS A 178 0.09 -12.75 -3.23
C HIS A 178 -1.18 -13.61 -3.24
N ALA A 179 -1.20 -14.66 -2.42
CA ALA A 179 -2.34 -15.55 -2.28
C ALA A 179 -3.40 -15.01 -1.31
N GLY A 180 -3.25 -13.82 -0.72
CA GLY A 180 -4.26 -13.23 0.14
C GLY A 180 -4.19 -13.66 1.62
N HIS A 181 -3.30 -14.57 1.99
CA HIS A 181 -3.00 -14.96 3.38
C HIS A 181 -1.83 -14.15 3.93
N GLY A 182 -1.66 -14.04 5.24
CA GLY A 182 -0.47 -13.40 5.81
C GLY A 182 -0.44 -13.37 7.33
N PHE A 183 0.60 -12.76 7.86
CA PHE A 183 0.92 -12.83 9.28
C PHE A 183 0.85 -11.46 9.95
N PHE A 184 0.56 -11.52 11.25
CA PHE A 184 0.83 -10.46 12.19
C PHE A 184 2.24 -10.65 12.75
N HIS A 185 3.03 -9.58 12.72
CA HIS A 185 4.35 -9.53 13.31
C HIS A 185 4.39 -8.44 14.39
N LEU A 186 5.09 -8.74 15.49
CA LEU A 186 5.36 -7.77 16.54
C LEU A 186 6.86 -7.71 16.84
N TYR A 187 7.39 -6.49 16.85
CA TYR A 187 8.79 -6.22 17.16
C TYR A 187 8.91 -5.24 18.34
N GLU A 188 9.85 -5.49 19.25
CA GLU A 188 10.32 -4.51 20.24
C GLU A 188 11.51 -3.74 19.68
N ILE A 189 11.42 -2.41 19.65
CA ILE A 189 12.54 -1.55 19.27
C ILE A 189 13.42 -1.33 20.49
N LYS A 190 14.63 -1.92 20.47
CA LYS A 190 15.56 -1.86 21.60
C LYS A 190 16.99 -1.97 21.12
N ASN A 191 17.89 -1.18 21.71
CA ASN A 191 19.32 -1.16 21.38
C ASN A 191 19.61 -0.96 19.87
N ASP A 192 18.82 -0.10 19.21
CA ASP A 192 18.92 0.16 17.77
C ASP A 192 18.70 -1.10 16.89
N SER A 193 17.85 -2.04 17.34
CA SER A 193 17.34 -3.15 16.55
C SER A 193 15.83 -3.33 16.73
N LEU A 194 15.18 -3.92 15.73
CA LEU A 194 13.85 -4.50 15.86
C LEU A 194 14.01 -5.96 16.28
N ASN A 195 13.66 -6.24 17.53
CA ASN A 195 13.74 -7.58 18.12
C ASN A 195 12.39 -8.27 17.93
N PHE A 196 12.40 -9.36 17.18
CA PHE A 196 11.22 -10.15 16.89
C PHE A 196 10.63 -10.78 18.16
N LEU A 197 9.33 -10.60 18.38
CA LEU A 197 8.60 -11.17 19.51
C LEU A 197 7.60 -12.24 19.10
N LEU A 198 6.82 -11.96 18.04
CA LEU A 198 5.69 -12.79 17.66
C LEU A 198 5.46 -12.74 16.16
N GLU A 199 5.19 -13.90 15.56
CA GLU A 199 4.59 -14.09 14.25
C GLU A 199 3.39 -15.03 14.39
N THR A 200 2.25 -14.70 13.80
CA THR A 200 1.10 -15.59 13.76
C THR A 200 0.19 -15.25 12.59
N GLU A 201 -0.47 -16.25 12.01
CA GLU A 201 -1.46 -16.03 10.95
C GLU A 201 -2.57 -15.10 11.45
N ALA A 202 -2.77 -13.98 10.77
CA ALA A 202 -3.74 -12.97 11.19
C ALA A 202 -4.34 -12.19 10.01
N VAL A 203 -3.95 -12.57 8.78
CA VAL A 203 -4.46 -11.99 7.54
C VAL A 203 -4.94 -13.13 6.65
N ASP A 204 -6.17 -13.03 6.16
CA ASP A 204 -6.75 -14.01 5.27
C ASP A 204 -7.93 -13.41 4.49
N PHE A 205 -7.68 -13.11 3.22
CA PHE A 205 -8.66 -12.58 2.26
C PHE A 205 -9.09 -13.61 1.23
N ASN A 206 -8.39 -14.75 1.13
CA ASN A 206 -8.55 -15.66 0.01
C ASN A 206 -9.03 -17.03 0.50
N PRO A 207 -10.22 -17.47 0.09
CA PRO A 207 -10.71 -18.78 0.48
C PRO A 207 -10.01 -19.91 -0.29
N ASP A 208 -8.94 -19.69 -1.06
CA ASP A 208 -8.31 -20.71 -1.94
C ASP A 208 -7.88 -22.00 -1.24
N ILE A 209 -7.69 -21.99 0.08
CA ILE A 209 -7.59 -23.22 0.86
C ILE A 209 -8.82 -24.12 0.70
N ARG A 210 -9.93 -23.63 0.12
CA ARG A 210 -11.20 -24.32 -0.10
C ARG A 210 -11.07 -25.64 -0.82
N TRP A 211 -10.07 -25.82 -1.66
CA TRP A 211 -9.80 -27.06 -2.39
C TRP A 211 -8.92 -28.04 -1.62
N ALA A 212 -8.53 -27.74 -0.37
CA ALA A 212 -7.76 -28.64 0.46
C ALA A 212 -8.56 -29.94 0.69
N PRO A 213 -7.96 -31.12 0.50
CA PRO A 213 -8.66 -32.41 0.67
C PRO A 213 -9.32 -32.58 2.03
N ASP A 214 -8.76 -31.95 3.07
CA ASP A 214 -9.26 -32.02 4.44
C ASP A 214 -10.56 -31.23 4.67
N ASN A 215 -10.90 -30.29 3.79
CA ASN A 215 -12.11 -29.47 3.96
C ASN A 215 -13.38 -30.29 3.84
N TYR A 216 -13.40 -31.34 3.00
CA TYR A 216 -14.54 -32.24 2.94
C TYR A 216 -14.80 -32.91 4.30
N LYS A 217 -13.73 -33.31 5.00
CA LYS A 217 -13.83 -33.88 6.34
C LYS A 217 -14.28 -32.84 7.37
N LYS A 218 -13.81 -31.59 7.24
CA LYS A 218 -14.08 -30.51 8.18
C LYS A 218 -15.49 -29.92 8.06
N TYR A 219 -15.98 -29.69 6.83
CA TYR A 219 -17.24 -28.97 6.57
C TYR A 219 -18.31 -29.80 5.84
N GLY A 220 -17.99 -31.03 5.44
CA GLY A 220 -18.89 -31.90 4.66
C GLY A 220 -19.00 -31.53 3.18
N GLN A 221 -18.19 -30.60 2.69
CA GLN A 221 -18.21 -30.06 1.33
C GLN A 221 -16.77 -29.83 0.84
N ARG A 222 -16.52 -30.07 -0.46
CA ARG A 222 -15.17 -30.02 -1.05
C ARG A 222 -14.68 -28.62 -1.36
N ASN A 223 -15.58 -27.63 -1.40
CA ASN A 223 -15.29 -26.28 -1.91
C ASN A 223 -15.50 -25.24 -0.81
N CYS A 224 -15.18 -25.58 0.45
CA CYS A 224 -15.31 -24.69 1.59
C CYS A 224 -13.96 -24.23 2.12
N GLY A 225 -13.73 -22.93 2.21
CA GLY A 225 -12.56 -22.31 2.81
C GLY A 225 -12.92 -21.49 4.04
N GLU A 226 -11.93 -21.18 4.86
CA GLU A 226 -12.04 -20.21 5.94
C GLU A 226 -11.31 -18.92 5.52
N ILE A 227 -11.87 -17.77 5.86
CA ILE A 227 -11.19 -16.46 5.78
C ILE A 227 -11.52 -15.63 7.01
N TYR A 228 -10.84 -14.51 7.25
CA TYR A 228 -11.32 -13.54 8.24
C TYR A 228 -12.36 -12.61 7.62
N SER A 229 -13.48 -12.37 8.30
CA SER A 229 -14.59 -11.56 7.75
C SER A 229 -14.19 -10.12 7.40
N ASN A 230 -13.18 -9.57 8.08
CA ASN A 230 -12.59 -8.26 7.80
C ASN A 230 -11.22 -8.34 7.10
N GLY A 231 -10.84 -9.54 6.63
CA GLY A 231 -9.52 -9.83 6.08
C GLY A 231 -8.41 -9.96 7.12
N THR A 232 -8.59 -9.42 8.33
CA THR A 232 -7.61 -9.53 9.42
C THR A 232 -8.24 -9.83 10.77
N LEU A 233 -7.43 -10.36 11.70
CA LEU A 233 -7.71 -10.31 13.13
C LEU A 233 -7.24 -8.96 13.68
N ALA A 234 -8.06 -8.30 14.48
CA ALA A 234 -7.72 -7.04 15.12
C ALA A 234 -6.90 -7.28 16.39
N SER A 235 -5.78 -6.58 16.52
CA SER A 235 -4.92 -6.60 17.70
C SER A 235 -5.44 -5.67 18.81
N ARG A 236 -5.36 -6.17 20.05
CA ARG A 236 -5.53 -5.39 21.29
C ARG A 236 -4.48 -5.85 22.29
N TYR A 237 -4.15 -4.96 23.22
CA TYR A 237 -3.06 -5.17 24.19
C TYR A 237 -3.59 -5.03 25.61
N GLN A 238 -3.38 -6.06 26.42
CA GLN A 238 -3.93 -6.15 27.78
C GLN A 238 -3.12 -7.15 28.60
N ASP A 239 -2.82 -6.84 29.86
CA ASP A 239 -2.29 -7.81 30.82
C ASP A 239 -3.34 -8.89 31.13
N ILE A 240 -3.15 -10.11 30.62
CA ILE A 240 -4.05 -11.24 30.84
C ILE A 240 -3.53 -12.23 31.89
N ASN A 241 -2.26 -12.14 32.29
CA ASN A 241 -1.64 -13.07 33.24
C ASN A 241 -1.39 -12.44 34.64
N GLY A 242 -1.57 -11.12 34.78
CA GLY A 242 -1.39 -10.35 36.00
C GLY A 242 0.06 -9.97 36.34
N ASP A 243 0.99 -10.03 35.38
CA ASP A 243 2.41 -9.71 35.60
C ASP A 243 2.73 -8.21 35.42
N GLY A 244 1.72 -7.41 35.10
CA GLY A 244 1.83 -5.97 34.88
C GLY A 244 2.31 -5.59 33.48
N LYS A 245 2.47 -6.53 32.55
CA LYS A 245 2.83 -6.29 31.15
C LYS A 245 1.67 -6.57 30.21
N SER A 246 1.62 -5.83 29.11
CA SER A 246 0.62 -5.97 28.06
C SER A 246 0.92 -7.20 27.21
N ASP A 247 -0.04 -8.12 27.15
CA ASP A 247 -0.04 -9.27 26.26
C ASP A 247 -0.76 -8.95 24.95
N VAL A 248 -0.53 -9.75 23.90
CA VAL A 248 -1.19 -9.58 22.61
C VAL A 248 -2.45 -10.43 22.54
N ILE A 249 -3.56 -9.81 22.16
CA ILE A 249 -4.80 -10.51 21.86
C ILE A 249 -5.22 -10.15 20.43
N LEU A 250 -5.29 -11.14 19.55
CA LEU A 250 -5.82 -10.98 18.20
C LEU A 250 -7.25 -11.52 18.17
N SER A 251 -8.20 -10.71 17.73
CA SER A 251 -9.63 -11.06 17.77
C SER A 251 -10.35 -10.68 16.48
N GLY A 252 -11.33 -11.48 16.09
CA GLY A 252 -12.10 -11.24 14.88
C GLY A 252 -13.17 -12.29 14.66
N VAL A 253 -13.66 -12.36 13.43
CA VAL A 253 -14.62 -13.36 13.00
C VAL A 253 -14.02 -14.09 11.81
N GLN A 254 -14.02 -15.41 11.88
CA GLN A 254 -13.67 -16.28 10.77
C GLN A 254 -14.95 -16.69 10.05
N ALA A 255 -15.00 -16.42 8.74
CA ALA A 255 -16.10 -16.79 7.86
C ALA A 255 -15.78 -18.09 7.15
N ILE A 256 -16.72 -19.03 7.14
CA ILE A 256 -16.66 -20.22 6.29
C ILE A 256 -17.39 -19.91 4.99
N ILE A 257 -16.66 -19.88 3.88
CA ILE A 257 -17.19 -19.64 2.54
C ILE A 257 -17.20 -20.96 1.79
N CYS A 258 -18.36 -21.38 1.28
CA CYS A 258 -18.52 -22.60 0.52
C CYS A 258 -19.11 -22.26 -0.84
N GLU A 259 -18.52 -22.72 -1.93
CA GLU A 259 -19.10 -22.61 -3.27
C GLU A 259 -20.06 -23.77 -3.50
N ALA A 260 -21.30 -23.49 -3.95
CA ALA A 260 -22.21 -24.53 -4.39
C ALA A 260 -21.61 -25.30 -5.59
N ASP A 261 -21.75 -26.62 -5.61
CA ASP A 261 -21.08 -27.52 -6.58
C ASP A 261 -21.41 -27.23 -8.07
N ASP A 262 -22.45 -26.44 -8.37
CA ASP A 262 -22.97 -26.20 -9.73
C ASP A 262 -23.08 -24.73 -10.17
N SER A 263 -22.67 -23.74 -9.37
CA SER A 263 -22.83 -22.31 -9.73
C SER A 263 -21.50 -21.61 -10.01
N HIS A 264 -21.23 -21.34 -11.29
CA HIS A 264 -20.10 -20.50 -11.71
C HIS A 264 -20.30 -18.99 -11.41
N GLU A 265 -21.40 -18.58 -10.78
CA GLU A 265 -21.78 -17.18 -10.63
C GLU A 265 -22.41 -16.90 -9.25
N ALA A 266 -21.58 -16.82 -8.21
CA ALA A 266 -21.65 -15.85 -7.10
C ALA A 266 -20.65 -16.25 -6.01
N ILE A 267 -20.03 -15.26 -5.36
CA ILE A 267 -19.35 -15.48 -4.08
C ILE A 267 -20.46 -15.66 -3.05
N ASP A 268 -20.64 -16.90 -2.58
CA ASP A 268 -21.69 -17.27 -1.64
C ASP A 268 -21.57 -16.52 -0.30
N GLU A 269 -22.71 -16.19 0.31
CA GLU A 269 -22.77 -15.66 1.68
C GLU A 269 -22.08 -16.61 2.67
N PRO A 270 -21.44 -16.09 3.74
CA PRO A 270 -20.74 -16.94 4.70
C PRO A 270 -21.71 -17.93 5.35
N LYS A 271 -21.39 -19.23 5.24
CA LYS A 271 -22.18 -20.33 5.81
C LYS A 271 -22.18 -20.31 7.33
N ALA A 272 -21.08 -19.84 7.92
CA ALA A 272 -20.92 -19.69 9.35
C ALA A 272 -19.94 -18.55 9.66
N LEU A 273 -20.15 -17.94 10.82
CA LEU A 273 -19.29 -16.91 11.41
C LEU A 273 -18.83 -17.41 12.78
N ILE A 274 -17.53 -17.62 12.92
CA ILE A 274 -16.91 -18.17 14.12
C ILE A 274 -16.08 -17.07 14.77
N PRO A 275 -16.41 -16.62 15.99
CA PRO A 275 -15.52 -15.73 16.74
C PRO A 275 -14.18 -16.42 16.99
N VAL A 276 -13.09 -15.73 16.65
CA VAL A 276 -11.72 -16.20 16.88
C VAL A 276 -11.02 -15.24 17.81
N GLU A 277 -10.32 -15.80 18.80
CA GLU A 277 -9.44 -15.06 19.70
C GLU A 277 -8.14 -15.84 19.89
N LYS A 278 -7.00 -15.21 19.61
CA LYS A 278 -5.65 -15.75 19.87
C LYS A 278 -5.00 -14.88 20.94
N LYS A 279 -4.39 -15.52 21.96
CA LYS A 279 -3.74 -14.83 23.09
C LYS A 279 -2.28 -15.23 23.17
N PHE A 280 -1.40 -14.26 23.32
CA PHE A 280 0.03 -14.46 23.38
C PHE A 280 0.60 -13.68 24.56
N VAL A 281 1.19 -14.40 25.51
CA VAL A 281 1.89 -13.79 26.64
C VAL A 281 3.28 -13.33 26.20
N LEU A 282 3.63 -12.07 26.44
CA LEU A 282 4.90 -11.46 26.01
C LEU A 282 6.01 -11.51 27.07
#